data_AF-A0A519H9M0-F1
#
_entry.id   AF-A0A519H9M0-F1
#
_cell.length_a   1.000
_cell.length_b   1.000
_cell.length_c   1.000
_cell.angle_alpha   90.00
_cell.angle_beta   90.00
_cell.angle_gamma   90.00
#
_symmetry.space_group_name_H-M   'P 1'
#
loop_
_entity.id
_entity.type
_entity.pdbx_description
1 polymer ?
#
loop_
_entity_poly.entity_id
_entity_poly.type
_entity_poly.pdbx_seq_one_letter_code
_entity_poly.pdbx_strand_id
1 'polypeptide(L)'
;MAKQGQDTVSAQGSAQGSAQGSAQGSAQGLDGLVSAAKDGAKAAKGLPPVHLWNPAFCGDLDMRIASDGTWYYLGTPIGRPALVRLFSTILKREDGKYFLVTPVEKVGITVDDVPFLAVEMQKESNASG
;
A
#
# COMPACT_ATOMS: atom_id res chain seq x y z
N MET A 1 26.50 70.53 -22.97
CA MET A 1 27.03 70.03 -21.68
C MET A 1 26.00 69.05 -21.12
N ALA A 2 26.22 67.73 -21.16
CA ALA A 2 26.98 66.97 -20.14
C ALA A 2 26.26 67.08 -18.78
N LYS A 3 25.75 66.04 -18.10
CA LYS A 3 26.12 64.62 -17.94
C LYS A 3 24.98 63.92 -17.15
N GLN A 4 24.76 62.61 -17.30
CA GLN A 4 24.99 61.54 -16.28
C GLN A 4 24.55 61.91 -14.85
N GLY A 5 23.88 61.09 -14.06
CA GLY A 5 23.61 59.65 -14.10
C GLY A 5 23.30 59.19 -12.66
N GLN A 6 22.63 58.05 -12.56
CA GLN A 6 22.67 57.03 -11.49
C GLN A 6 22.51 57.45 -10.02
N ASP A 7 21.53 56.81 -9.37
CA ASP A 7 21.57 56.18 -8.02
C ASP A 7 20.13 55.71 -7.75
N THR A 8 19.77 54.51 -7.28
CA THR A 8 20.42 53.27 -6.89
C THR A 8 19.29 52.22 -6.92
N VAL A 9 19.50 51.08 -7.58
CA VAL A 9 18.62 49.90 -7.46
C VAL A 9 19.22 49.01 -6.39
N SER A 10 18.50 48.83 -5.29
CA SER A 10 18.78 47.83 -4.25
C SER A 10 17.48 47.23 -3.76
N ALA A 11 17.21 45.98 -4.15
CA ALA A 11 16.63 44.97 -3.26
C ALA A 11 16.73 43.60 -3.94
N GLN A 12 17.66 42.80 -3.41
CA GLN A 12 17.81 41.38 -3.65
C GLN A 12 16.57 40.62 -3.12
N GLY A 13 16.17 39.56 -3.83
CA GLY A 13 15.18 38.60 -3.39
C GLY A 13 15.45 37.25 -4.02
N SER A 14 16.49 36.56 -3.53
CA SER A 14 16.83 35.18 -3.90
C SER A 14 16.19 34.23 -2.89
N ALA A 15 15.32 33.33 -3.35
CA ALA A 15 15.00 32.04 -2.71
C ALA A 15 14.22 31.19 -3.73
N GLN A 16 14.89 30.24 -4.39
CA GLN A 16 14.83 28.81 -4.06
C GLN A 16 13.39 28.22 -4.10
N GLY A 17 12.97 27.76 -5.28
CA GLY A 17 11.89 26.78 -5.43
C GLY A 17 12.47 25.37 -5.26
N SER A 18 12.49 24.88 -4.02
CA SER A 18 12.87 23.52 -3.68
C SER A 18 11.80 22.53 -4.17
N ALA A 19 12.27 21.50 -4.87
CA ALA A 19 11.51 20.29 -5.17
C ALA A 19 11.01 19.66 -3.86
N GLN A 20 9.69 19.53 -3.71
CA GLN A 20 9.09 18.71 -2.66
C GLN A 20 8.91 17.29 -3.18
N GLY A 21 9.95 16.48 -2.95
CA GLY A 21 9.76 15.06 -2.69
C GLY A 21 9.40 14.90 -1.21
N SER A 22 8.38 14.11 -0.92
CA SER A 22 8.18 13.54 0.41
C SER A 22 7.78 12.08 0.27
N ALA A 23 8.80 11.24 0.03
CA ALA A 23 8.79 9.84 0.40
C ALA A 23 8.84 9.75 1.93
N GLN A 24 7.70 9.94 2.59
CA GLN A 24 7.53 9.67 4.02
C GLN A 24 6.68 8.40 4.17
N GLY A 25 7.30 7.29 4.60
CA GLY A 25 6.56 6.06 4.93
C GLY A 25 7.38 4.76 5.10
N SER A 26 8.69 4.75 4.88
CA SER A 26 9.40 3.49 4.64
C SER A 26 9.65 2.58 5.85
N ALA A 27 9.70 3.11 7.08
CA ALA A 27 9.94 2.30 8.30
C ALA A 27 8.71 2.09 9.19
N GLN A 28 7.67 2.92 9.05
CA GLN A 28 6.37 2.72 9.72
C GLN A 28 5.41 1.85 8.87
N GLY A 29 5.68 1.67 7.57
CA GLY A 29 4.76 1.04 6.62
C GLY A 29 4.56 -0.47 6.77
N LEU A 30 5.64 -1.27 6.77
CA LEU A 30 5.48 -2.75 6.75
C LEU A 30 5.23 -3.33 8.15
N ASP A 31 6.06 -2.99 9.14
CA ASP A 31 5.95 -3.57 10.48
C ASP A 31 4.67 -3.13 11.20
N GLY A 32 4.25 -1.88 11.00
CA GLY A 32 2.97 -1.37 11.48
C GLY A 32 1.78 -2.15 10.91
N LEU A 33 1.79 -2.37 9.59
CA LEU A 33 0.77 -3.15 8.90
C LEU A 33 0.74 -4.61 9.36
N VAL A 34 1.91 -5.22 9.59
CA VAL A 34 2.02 -6.58 10.15
C VAL A 34 1.39 -6.66 11.54
N SER A 35 1.66 -5.69 12.41
CA SER A 35 1.07 -5.66 13.75
C SER A 35 -0.45 -5.55 13.67
N ALA A 36 -0.96 -4.56 12.93
CA ALA A 36 -2.38 -4.32 12.80
C ALA A 36 -3.15 -5.50 12.16
N ALA A 37 -2.55 -6.16 11.17
CA ALA A 37 -3.10 -7.37 10.57
C ALA A 37 -3.22 -8.52 11.58
N LYS A 38 -2.18 -8.74 12.40
CA LYS A 38 -2.18 -9.77 13.45
C LYS A 38 -3.24 -9.50 14.50
N ASP A 39 -3.41 -8.25 14.91
CA ASP A 39 -4.39 -7.87 15.92
C ASP A 39 -5.82 -8.06 15.41
N GLY A 40 -6.06 -7.68 14.15
CA GLY A 40 -7.32 -7.96 13.46
C GLY A 40 -7.63 -9.46 13.35
N ALA A 41 -6.62 -10.28 13.06
CA ALA A 41 -6.76 -11.74 13.00
C ALA A 41 -7.03 -12.38 14.37
N LYS A 42 -6.47 -11.85 15.46
CA LYS A 42 -6.71 -12.34 16.82
C LYS A 42 -8.11 -12.00 17.34
N ALA A 43 -8.63 -10.83 16.97
CA ALA A 43 -9.96 -10.38 17.39
C ALA A 43 -11.10 -11.20 16.75
N ALA A 44 -10.83 -11.84 15.60
CA ALA A 44 -11.79 -12.69 14.90
C ALA A 44 -11.57 -14.16 15.23
N LYS A 45 -12.64 -14.93 15.48
CA LYS A 45 -12.60 -16.40 15.47
C LYS A 45 -12.54 -16.91 14.02
N GLY A 46 -11.48 -16.58 13.28
CA GLY A 46 -11.35 -16.89 11.85
C GLY A 46 -10.65 -15.80 11.05
N LEU A 47 -11.01 -15.65 9.79
CA LEU A 47 -10.50 -14.55 8.96
C LEU A 47 -10.97 -13.19 9.52
N PRO A 48 -10.14 -12.15 9.46
CA PRO A 48 -10.56 -10.82 9.86
C PRO A 48 -11.76 -10.34 9.03
N PRO A 49 -12.77 -9.69 9.63
CA PRO A 49 -13.97 -9.25 8.92
C PRO A 49 -13.73 -7.94 8.15
N VAL A 50 -12.80 -7.95 7.19
CA VAL A 50 -12.33 -6.76 6.44
C VAL A 50 -13.43 -5.93 5.80
N HIS A 51 -14.56 -6.56 5.46
CA HIS A 51 -15.72 -5.90 4.87
C HIS A 51 -16.45 -4.98 5.85
N LEU A 52 -16.32 -5.22 7.17
CA LEU A 52 -16.91 -4.38 8.23
C LEU A 52 -16.06 -3.15 8.54
N TRP A 53 -14.79 -3.13 8.11
CA TRP A 53 -13.87 -2.04 8.39
C TRP A 53 -13.89 -0.99 7.29
N ASN A 54 -14.03 0.27 7.72
CA ASN A 54 -14.03 1.44 6.84
C ASN A 54 -13.17 2.57 7.45
N PRO A 55 -11.87 2.33 7.74
CA PRO A 55 -10.99 3.36 8.29
C PRO A 55 -10.64 4.43 7.23
N ALA A 56 -9.97 5.49 7.68
CA ALA A 56 -9.45 6.51 6.78
C ALA A 56 -8.44 5.92 5.79
N PHE A 57 -8.44 6.47 4.57
CA PHE A 57 -7.44 6.14 3.56
C PHE A 57 -6.13 6.85 3.90
N CYS A 58 -5.07 6.08 4.13
CA CYS A 58 -3.76 6.58 4.53
C CYS A 58 -2.80 6.80 3.34
N GLY A 59 -3.26 6.55 2.11
CA GLY A 59 -2.46 6.67 0.89
C GLY A 59 -2.11 5.31 0.28
N ASP A 60 -1.29 5.36 -0.77
CA ASP A 60 -0.81 4.17 -1.47
C ASP A 60 0.50 3.67 -0.84
N LEU A 61 0.57 2.36 -0.64
CA LEU A 61 1.79 1.67 -0.24
C LEU A 61 2.45 1.10 -1.50
N ASP A 62 3.78 1.18 -1.60
CA ASP A 62 4.55 0.50 -2.66
C ASP A 62 4.58 -1.01 -2.39
N MET A 63 3.40 -1.61 -2.51
CA MET A 63 3.09 -3.01 -2.41
C MET A 63 2.45 -3.41 -3.73
N ARG A 64 3.01 -4.44 -4.37
CA ARG A 64 2.51 -4.93 -5.66
C ARG A 64 2.33 -6.44 -5.65
N ILE A 65 1.18 -6.90 -6.11
CA ILE A 65 0.94 -8.31 -6.45
C ILE A 65 1.15 -8.45 -7.95
N ALA A 66 2.24 -9.10 -8.35
CA ALA A 66 2.51 -9.39 -9.75
C ALA A 66 1.60 -10.49 -10.30
N SER A 67 1.50 -10.61 -11.62
CA SER A 67 0.64 -11.59 -12.30
C SER A 67 1.00 -13.05 -12.01
N ASP A 68 2.22 -13.32 -11.56
CA ASP A 68 2.68 -14.65 -11.12
C ASP A 68 2.33 -14.96 -9.65
N GLY A 69 1.69 -14.01 -8.95
CA GLY A 69 1.36 -14.09 -7.53
C GLY A 69 2.49 -13.66 -6.60
N THR A 70 3.64 -13.19 -7.11
CA THR A 70 4.73 -12.68 -6.28
C THR A 70 4.35 -11.33 -5.67
N TRP A 71 4.52 -11.21 -4.36
CA TRP A 71 4.34 -9.95 -3.64
C TRP A 71 5.66 -9.17 -3.59
N TYR A 72 5.62 -7.90 -3.94
CA TYR A 72 6.76 -6.97 -3.85
C TYR A 72 6.45 -5.88 -2.84
N TYR A 73 7.45 -5.48 -2.06
CA TYR A 73 7.42 -4.28 -1.23
C TYR A 73 8.65 -3.43 -1.54
N LEU A 74 8.45 -2.15 -1.89
CA LEU A 74 9.54 -1.26 -2.33
C LEU A 74 10.39 -1.88 -3.45
N GLY A 75 9.73 -2.50 -4.43
CA GLY A 75 10.37 -3.21 -5.54
C GLY A 75 11.08 -4.53 -5.17
N THR A 76 11.12 -4.93 -3.89
CA THR A 76 11.81 -6.15 -3.44
C THR A 76 10.80 -7.30 -3.22
N PRO A 77 11.05 -8.51 -3.77
CA PRO A 77 10.14 -9.63 -3.59
C PRO A 77 10.10 -10.11 -2.13
N ILE A 78 8.91 -10.42 -1.62
CA ILE A 78 8.68 -10.93 -0.27
C ILE A 78 8.80 -12.46 -0.29
N GLY A 79 9.98 -12.99 0.07
CA GLY A 79 10.24 -14.43 0.19
C GLY A 79 9.68 -15.11 1.45
N ARG A 80 8.68 -14.52 2.12
CA ARG A 80 8.13 -15.02 3.41
C ARG A 80 6.65 -15.42 3.23
N PRO A 81 6.34 -16.70 2.97
CA PRO A 81 4.97 -17.13 2.69
C PRO A 81 3.97 -16.82 3.83
N ALA A 82 4.41 -16.93 5.08
CA ALA A 82 3.57 -16.58 6.23
C ALA A 82 3.15 -15.10 6.23
N LEU A 83 4.02 -14.21 5.74
CA LEU A 83 3.75 -12.79 5.62
C LEU A 83 2.78 -12.49 4.48
N VAL A 84 2.99 -13.13 3.32
CA VAL A 84 2.05 -13.04 2.18
C VAL A 84 0.66 -13.52 2.57
N ARG A 85 0.56 -14.66 3.28
CA ARG A 85 -0.71 -15.18 3.80
C ARG A 85 -1.36 -14.24 4.80
N LEU A 86 -0.58 -13.55 5.64
CA LEU A 86 -1.12 -12.57 6.57
C LEU A 86 -1.77 -11.41 5.81
N PHE A 87 -1.06 -10.81 4.86
CA PHE A 87 -1.60 -9.69 4.09
C PHE A 87 -2.80 -10.08 3.22
N SER A 88 -2.82 -11.30 2.68
CA SER A 88 -3.97 -11.76 1.90
C SER A 88 -5.26 -11.84 2.73
N THR A 89 -5.17 -12.07 4.05
CA THR A 89 -6.36 -12.06 4.93
C THR A 89 -6.96 -10.68 5.13
N ILE A 90 -6.18 -9.62 4.91
CA ILE A 90 -6.62 -8.23 5.06
C ILE A 90 -6.86 -7.52 3.72
N LEU A 91 -6.86 -8.27 2.62
CA LEU A 91 -7.08 -7.74 1.28
C LEU A 91 -8.58 -7.44 1.05
N LYS A 92 -8.89 -6.24 0.58
CA LYS A 92 -10.24 -5.80 0.24
C LYS A 92 -10.26 -5.22 -1.17
N ARG A 93 -11.33 -5.52 -1.92
CA ARG A 93 -11.63 -4.88 -3.21
C ARG A 93 -12.77 -3.89 -3.02
N GLU A 94 -12.56 -2.62 -3.37
CA GLU A 94 -13.58 -1.57 -3.36
C GLU A 94 -13.49 -0.82 -4.70
N ASP A 95 -14.63 -0.63 -5.38
CA ASP A 95 -14.72 0.15 -6.64
C ASP A 95 -13.66 -0.21 -7.70
N GLY A 96 -13.36 -1.50 -7.82
CA GLY A 96 -12.37 -2.02 -8.76
C GLY A 96 -10.91 -1.86 -8.35
N LYS A 97 -10.61 -1.23 -7.20
CA LYS A 97 -9.27 -1.08 -6.63
C LYS A 97 -9.04 -2.06 -5.48
N TYR A 98 -7.77 -2.25 -5.12
CA TYR A 98 -7.34 -3.17 -4.07
C TYR A 98 -6.67 -2.45 -2.92
N PHE A 99 -6.97 -2.90 -1.71
CA PHE A 99 -6.50 -2.29 -0.47
C PHE A 99 -6.11 -3.34 0.55
N LEU A 100 -5.13 -3.01 1.41
CA LEU A 100 -4.92 -3.72 2.66
C LEU A 100 -5.63 -2.94 3.76
N VAL A 101 -6.54 -3.61 4.48
CA VAL A 101 -7.45 -2.96 5.43
C VAL A 101 -7.31 -3.58 6.80
N THR A 102 -7.02 -2.75 7.78
CA THR A 102 -6.98 -3.08 9.20
C THR A 102 -8.02 -2.22 9.94
N PRO A 103 -8.28 -2.45 11.24
CA PRO A 103 -9.26 -1.62 11.96
C PRO A 103 -8.94 -0.12 11.98
N VAL A 104 -7.67 0.26 11.84
CA VAL A 104 -7.20 1.65 11.99
C VAL A 104 -6.73 2.30 10.69
N GLU A 105 -6.44 1.50 9.67
CA GLU A 105 -5.77 1.98 8.46
C GLU A 105 -6.28 1.24 7.21
N LYS A 106 -6.44 2.00 6.11
CA LYS A 106 -6.62 1.48 4.75
C LYS A 106 -5.54 2.05 3.83
N VAL A 107 -4.77 1.18 3.20
CA VAL A 107 -3.74 1.55 2.21
C VAL A 107 -4.02 0.93 0.86
N GLY A 108 -3.76 1.69 -0.21
CA GLY A 108 -3.89 1.21 -1.59
C GLY A 108 -2.69 0.37 -1.99
N ILE A 109 -2.92 -0.64 -2.84
CA ILE A 109 -1.86 -1.48 -3.41
C ILE A 109 -2.06 -1.66 -4.91
N THR A 110 -1.00 -2.05 -5.62
CA THR A 110 -1.06 -2.39 -7.05
C THR A 110 -1.27 -3.89 -7.22
N VAL A 111 -2.16 -4.27 -8.14
CA VAL A 111 -2.37 -5.66 -8.57
C VAL A 111 -2.31 -5.67 -10.09
N ASP A 112 -1.34 -6.38 -10.65
CA ASP A 112 -1.09 -6.36 -12.11
C ASP A 112 -2.20 -7.06 -12.90
N ASP A 113 -2.82 -8.09 -12.33
CA ASP A 113 -3.91 -8.86 -12.94
C ASP A 113 -4.96 -9.25 -11.89
N VAL A 114 -4.69 -10.32 -11.13
CA VAL A 114 -5.56 -10.83 -10.08
C VAL A 114 -4.80 -11.03 -8.76
N PRO A 115 -5.47 -10.85 -7.61
CA PRO A 115 -4.80 -10.97 -6.31
C PRO A 115 -4.50 -12.41 -5.89
N PHE A 116 -5.14 -13.39 -6.53
CA PHE A 116 -4.97 -14.82 -6.24
C PHE A 116 -4.89 -15.61 -7.54
N LEU A 117 -3.90 -16.50 -7.61
CA LEU A 117 -3.77 -17.49 -8.68
C LEU A 117 -4.28 -18.84 -8.17
N ALA A 118 -5.22 -19.45 -8.89
CA ALA A 118 -5.65 -20.82 -8.61
C ALA A 118 -4.59 -21.81 -9.13
N VAL A 119 -4.06 -22.66 -8.23
CA VAL A 119 -2.96 -23.59 -8.55
C VAL A 119 -3.34 -25.07 -8.48
N GLU A 120 -4.49 -25.40 -7.88
CA GLU A 120 -4.99 -26.78 -7.77
C GLU A 120 -6.52 -26.78 -7.79
N MET A 121 -7.11 -27.82 -8.37
CA MET A 121 -8.55 -28.10 -8.35
C MET A 121 -8.78 -29.57 -8.01
N GLN A 122 -9.60 -29.85 -7.00
CA GLN A 122 -10.04 -31.20 -6.66
C GLN A 122 -11.52 -31.37 -7.00
N LYS A 123 -11.86 -32.46 -7.70
CA LYS A 123 -13.26 -32.81 -8.02
C LYS A 123 -13.70 -33.94 -7.09
N GLU A 124 -14.58 -33.62 -6.15
CA GLU A 124 -15.25 -34.65 -5.35
C GLU A 124 -16.39 -35.28 -6.16
N SER A 125 -16.36 -36.59 -6.33
CA SER A 125 -17.47 -37.37 -6.85
C SER A 125 -18.28 -37.95 -5.69
N ASN A 126 -19.47 -37.41 -5.44
CA ASN A 126 -20.43 -38.07 -4.56
C ASN A 126 -21.04 -39.26 -5.31
N ALA A 127 -20.43 -40.45 -5.16
CA ALA A 127 -21.06 -41.69 -5.56
C ALA A 127 -22.12 -42.05 -4.49
N SER A 128 -23.35 -41.61 -4.71
CA SER A 128 -24.52 -42.20 -4.06
C SER A 128 -24.80 -43.54 -4.76
N GLY A 129 -24.33 -44.63 -4.17
CA GLY A 129 -24.71 -46.01 -4.53
C GLY A 129 -25.95 -46.44 -3.76
#